data_AF-A0A1I1EH85-F1
#
_entry.id   AF-A0A1I1EH85-F1
#
_cell.length_a   1.000
_cell.length_b   1.000
_cell.length_c   1.000
_cell.angle_alpha   90.00
_cell.angle_beta   90.00
_cell.angle_gamma   90.00
#
_symmetry.space_group_name_H-M   'P 1'
#
loop_
_entity.id
_entity.type
_entity.pdbx_description
1 polymer ?
#
loop_
_entity_poly.entity_id
_entity_poly.type
_entity_poly.pdbx_seq_one_letter_code
_entity_poly.pdbx_strand_id
1 'polypeptide(L)'
;MRYGLFIGVLAGAVLSACTNLLPRGSTTTPGSFTDFDAAQAAVQRIVPLQTQLSELKAMGFDPEGGANVTLIPYPDIVARLAPYSALPLAALDPGVRKCVEAQATCRGYLFNFELQDRRRTGSFWMDFLNIRRTTHVTGWSFQALVVVSDGTVLFRNHAGQPQIDRVDRQRNPLGPFQPAGEAAGSIILR
;
A
#
# COMPACT_ATOMS: atom_id res chain seq x y z
N MET A 1 4.93 -49.62 35.75
CA MET A 1 4.36 -49.46 34.38
C MET A 1 3.29 -48.37 34.24
N ARG A 2 2.71 -47.79 35.32
CA ARG A 2 1.66 -46.76 35.23
C ARG A 2 2.18 -45.34 34.90
N TYR A 3 3.43 -45.00 35.23
CA TYR A 3 4.00 -43.66 35.00
C TYR A 3 4.47 -43.41 33.55
N GLY A 4 4.88 -44.45 32.82
CA GLY A 4 5.33 -44.30 31.43
C GLY A 4 4.20 -43.88 30.48
N LEU A 5 2.98 -44.30 30.78
CA LEU A 5 1.79 -43.97 29.99
C LEU A 5 1.35 -42.51 30.21
N PHE A 6 1.53 -41.97 31.42
CA PHE A 6 1.30 -40.56 31.72
C PHE A 6 2.33 -39.63 31.07
N ILE A 7 3.61 -40.04 30.98
CA ILE A 7 4.67 -39.26 30.31
C ILE A 7 4.43 -39.22 28.79
N GLY A 8 4.02 -40.33 28.18
CA GLY A 8 3.70 -40.38 26.75
C GLY A 8 2.55 -39.46 26.34
N VAL A 9 1.49 -39.38 27.17
CA VAL A 9 0.33 -38.51 26.91
C VAL A 9 0.69 -37.02 27.11
N LEU A 10 1.52 -36.69 28.10
CA LEU A 10 1.97 -35.31 28.32
C LEU A 10 2.87 -34.81 27.17
N ALA A 11 3.74 -35.67 26.63
CA ALA A 11 4.60 -35.34 25.50
C ALA A 11 3.80 -35.13 24.19
N GLY A 12 2.72 -35.88 23.98
CA GLY A 12 1.82 -35.69 22.83
C GLY A 12 1.09 -34.34 22.85
N ALA A 13 0.66 -33.88 24.03
CA ALA A 13 -0.06 -32.62 24.18
C ALA A 13 0.81 -31.38 23.90
N VAL A 14 2.11 -31.43 24.23
CA VAL A 14 3.06 -30.31 24.01
C VAL A 14 3.35 -30.10 22.51
N LEU A 15 3.36 -31.16 21.69
CA LEU A 15 3.63 -31.06 20.25
C LEU A 15 2.47 -30.46 19.45
N SER A 16 1.22 -30.63 19.90
CA SER A 16 0.03 -30.04 19.26
C SER A 16 -0.17 -28.55 19.57
N ALA A 17 0.48 -28.01 20.61
CA ALA A 17 0.33 -26.61 21.02
C ALA A 17 1.12 -25.60 20.14
N CYS A 18 1.99 -26.07 19.22
CA CYS A 18 2.86 -25.20 18.42
C CYS A 18 2.19 -24.56 17.18
N THR A 19 0.91 -24.84 16.91
CA THR A 19 0.21 -24.26 15.74
C THR A 19 -0.14 -22.78 15.91
N ASN A 20 -0.14 -22.25 17.13
CA ASN A 20 -0.39 -20.82 17.40
C ASN A 20 0.87 -19.94 17.39
N LEU A 21 2.07 -20.49 17.14
CA LEU A 21 3.33 -19.73 17.14
C LEU A 21 3.67 -19.10 15.77
N LEU A 22 2.76 -19.15 14.81
CA LEU A 22 2.99 -18.55 13.50
C LEU A 22 2.97 -17.02 13.59
N PRO A 23 3.98 -16.32 13.04
CA PRO A 23 4.01 -14.87 13.00
C PRO A 23 2.81 -14.32 12.23
N ARG A 24 2.16 -13.31 12.80
CA ARG A 24 1.17 -12.46 12.13
C ARG A 24 1.77 -11.07 11.97
N GLY A 25 1.53 -10.45 10.83
CA GLY A 25 1.93 -9.07 10.60
C GLY A 25 0.73 -8.30 10.07
N SER A 26 0.51 -7.10 10.57
CA SER A 26 -0.42 -6.15 9.98
C SER A 26 0.36 -4.92 9.59
N THR A 27 0.18 -4.47 8.36
CA THR A 27 0.67 -3.17 7.90
C THR A 27 -0.54 -2.25 7.86
N THR A 28 -0.58 -1.29 8.78
CA THR A 28 -1.58 -0.23 8.76
C THR A 28 -0.85 1.07 8.52
N THR A 29 -1.18 1.73 7.42
CA THR A 29 -0.72 3.08 7.14
C THR A 29 -1.66 4.04 7.87
N PRO A 30 -1.26 4.68 8.98
CA PRO A 30 -2.16 5.52 9.77
C PRO A 30 -2.69 6.64 8.88
N GLY A 31 -4.02 6.71 8.74
CA GLY A 31 -4.70 7.64 7.85
C GLY A 31 -6.09 7.95 8.36
N SER A 32 -6.75 8.90 7.70
CA SER A 32 -8.08 9.39 8.09
C SER A 32 -9.23 8.42 7.79
N PHE A 33 -8.98 7.32 7.08
CA PHE A 33 -10.01 6.41 6.56
C PHE A 33 -9.79 4.97 7.02
N THR A 34 -10.88 4.28 7.36
CA THR A 34 -10.90 2.88 7.81
C THR A 34 -11.11 1.87 6.69
N ASP A 35 -11.68 2.33 5.59
CA ASP A 35 -12.18 1.52 4.49
C ASP A 35 -12.06 2.27 3.17
N PHE A 36 -12.01 1.50 2.08
CA PHE A 36 -11.86 2.02 0.73
C PHE A 36 -13.03 2.94 0.33
N ASP A 37 -14.27 2.56 0.66
CA ASP A 37 -15.47 3.28 0.26
C ASP A 37 -15.54 4.66 0.93
N ALA A 38 -15.17 4.77 2.20
CA ALA A 38 -15.06 6.06 2.89
C ALA A 38 -14.03 6.99 2.21
N ALA A 39 -12.86 6.46 1.85
CA ALA A 39 -11.83 7.23 1.15
C ALA A 39 -12.29 7.66 -0.26
N GLN A 40 -12.94 6.77 -0.99
CA GLN A 40 -13.50 7.05 -2.31
C GLN A 40 -14.59 8.13 -2.22
N ALA A 41 -15.52 8.01 -1.27
CA ALA A 41 -16.58 8.99 -1.06
C ALA A 41 -16.01 10.37 -0.67
N ALA A 42 -14.91 10.42 0.09
CA ALA A 42 -14.25 11.67 0.43
C ALA A 42 -13.60 12.33 -0.80
N VAL A 43 -12.86 11.58 -1.63
CA VAL A 43 -12.32 12.12 -2.89
C VAL A 43 -13.43 12.58 -3.82
N GLN A 44 -14.54 11.83 -3.89
CA GLN A 44 -15.68 12.12 -4.76
C GLN A 44 -16.36 13.47 -4.45
N ARG A 45 -16.24 13.98 -3.22
CA ARG A 45 -16.76 15.30 -2.83
C ARG A 45 -15.89 16.47 -3.31
N ILE A 46 -14.62 16.22 -3.63
CA ILE A 46 -13.72 17.26 -4.13
C ILE A 46 -14.20 17.70 -5.52
N VAL A 47 -14.56 18.96 -5.68
CA VAL A 47 -14.96 19.53 -6.97
C VAL A 47 -13.78 20.29 -7.55
N PRO A 48 -13.20 19.84 -8.68
CA PRO A 48 -12.10 20.55 -9.34
C PRO A 48 -12.50 22.00 -9.66
N LEU A 49 -11.53 22.92 -9.54
CA LEU A 49 -11.66 24.37 -9.75
C LEU A 49 -12.55 25.12 -8.74
N GLN A 50 -13.13 24.44 -7.75
CA GLN A 50 -13.97 25.05 -6.72
C GLN A 50 -13.46 24.77 -5.31
N THR A 51 -13.08 23.52 -5.05
CA THR A 51 -12.62 23.10 -3.71
C THR A 51 -11.30 23.78 -3.35
N GLN A 52 -11.27 24.34 -2.15
CA GLN A 52 -10.08 24.98 -1.58
C GLN A 52 -9.24 23.98 -0.76
N LEU A 53 -7.96 24.31 -0.58
CA LEU A 53 -7.02 23.51 0.20
C LEU A 53 -7.46 23.30 1.66
N SER A 54 -8.12 24.30 2.25
CA SER A 54 -8.68 24.23 3.60
C SER A 54 -9.83 23.22 3.71
N GLU A 55 -10.68 23.15 2.69
CA GLU A 55 -11.77 22.16 2.60
C GLU A 55 -11.22 20.75 2.37
N LEU A 56 -10.15 20.64 1.57
CA LEU A 56 -9.43 19.38 1.36
C LEU A 56 -8.94 18.77 2.67
N LYS A 57 -8.38 19.62 3.55
CA LYS A 57 -7.97 19.23 4.90
C LYS A 57 -9.14 18.78 5.77
N ALA A 58 -10.27 19.48 5.71
CA ALA A 58 -11.49 19.08 6.43
C ALA A 58 -12.05 17.73 5.95
N MET A 59 -11.79 17.35 4.71
CA MET A 59 -12.19 16.06 4.14
C MET A 59 -11.24 14.91 4.49
N GLY A 60 -10.16 15.16 5.26
CA GLY A 60 -9.19 14.13 5.66
C GLY A 60 -7.95 14.03 4.75
N PHE A 61 -7.82 14.91 3.76
CA PHE A 61 -6.64 15.00 2.90
C PHE A 61 -5.80 16.21 3.33
N ASP A 62 -4.90 16.02 4.29
CA ASP A 62 -4.03 17.09 4.77
C ASP A 62 -2.66 17.05 4.04
N PRO A 63 -2.37 17.99 3.12
CA PRO A 63 -1.10 18.01 2.39
C PRO A 63 0.10 18.48 3.22
N GLU A 64 -0.12 19.16 4.35
CA GLU A 64 0.95 19.75 5.17
C GLU A 64 1.20 18.96 6.46
N GLY A 65 0.13 18.46 7.09
CA GLY A 65 0.18 17.71 8.34
C GLY A 65 -0.13 16.21 8.21
N GLY A 66 -0.53 15.75 7.02
CA GLY A 66 -0.91 14.36 6.80
C GLY A 66 0.29 13.42 6.75
N ALA A 67 0.19 12.28 7.44
CA ALA A 67 1.09 11.16 7.23
C ALA A 67 0.83 10.55 5.83
N ASN A 68 1.88 10.03 5.18
CA ASN A 68 1.78 9.28 3.92
C ASN A 68 1.35 10.09 2.69
N VAL A 69 1.75 11.37 2.64
CA VAL A 69 1.60 12.24 1.47
C VAL A 69 2.92 12.35 0.73
N THR A 70 2.90 12.07 -0.57
CA THR A 70 4.02 12.32 -1.47
C THR A 70 3.79 13.60 -2.24
N LEU A 71 4.66 14.58 -2.06
CA LEU A 71 4.69 15.79 -2.87
C LEU A 71 5.31 15.46 -4.24
N ILE A 72 4.57 15.73 -5.30
CA ILE A 72 5.01 15.57 -6.69
C ILE A 72 5.31 16.97 -7.23
N PRO A 73 6.55 17.23 -7.67
CA PRO A 73 6.92 18.51 -8.25
C PRO A 73 6.35 18.67 -9.67
N TYR A 74 6.25 19.91 -10.13
CA TYR A 74 5.69 20.27 -11.44
C TYR A 74 6.14 19.39 -12.62
N PRO A 75 7.44 19.13 -12.86
CA PRO A 75 7.88 18.35 -14.03
C PRO A 75 7.32 16.92 -14.03
N ASP A 76 7.23 16.31 -12.85
CA ASP A 76 6.71 14.95 -12.69
C ASP A 76 5.19 14.91 -12.83
N ILE A 77 4.48 15.96 -12.43
CA ILE A 77 3.03 16.09 -12.64
C ILE A 77 2.75 16.16 -14.15
N VAL A 78 3.45 17.02 -14.88
CA VAL A 78 3.27 17.18 -16.33
C VAL A 78 3.57 15.87 -17.04
N ALA A 79 4.65 15.18 -16.67
CA ALA A 79 4.99 13.88 -17.24
C ALA A 79 3.91 12.80 -16.99
N ARG A 80 3.23 12.84 -15.83
CA ARG A 80 2.14 11.90 -15.50
C ARG A 80 0.82 12.24 -16.17
N LEU A 81 0.51 13.53 -16.33
CA LEU A 81 -0.79 14.00 -16.83
C LEU A 81 -0.82 14.23 -18.35
N ALA A 82 0.34 14.50 -18.95
CA ALA A 82 0.51 14.66 -20.39
C ALA A 82 1.59 13.68 -20.92
N PRO A 83 1.33 12.36 -20.88
CA PRO A 83 2.32 11.35 -21.27
C PRO A 83 2.70 11.41 -22.76
N TYR A 84 1.87 12.06 -23.59
CA TYR A 84 2.11 12.24 -25.02
C TYR A 84 2.38 13.72 -25.33
N SER A 85 3.62 14.06 -25.67
CA SER A 85 4.04 15.40 -26.08
C SER A 85 3.33 15.93 -27.33
N ALA A 86 2.71 15.04 -28.12
CA ALA A 86 1.95 15.38 -29.32
C ALA A 86 0.49 15.78 -29.03
N LEU A 87 0.00 15.61 -27.81
CA LEU A 87 -1.36 15.99 -27.46
C LEU A 87 -1.45 17.51 -27.24
N PRO A 88 -2.31 18.24 -27.97
CA PRO A 88 -2.44 19.67 -27.79
C PRO A 88 -2.98 20.00 -26.39
N LEU A 89 -2.47 21.07 -25.77
CA LEU A 89 -2.87 21.52 -24.43
C LEU A 89 -4.39 21.79 -24.33
N ALA A 90 -5.03 22.14 -25.44
CA ALA A 90 -6.47 22.33 -25.55
C ALA A 90 -7.30 21.05 -25.37
N ALA A 91 -6.71 19.88 -25.65
CA ALA A 91 -7.36 18.58 -25.47
C ALA A 91 -7.20 18.03 -24.04
N LEU A 92 -6.35 18.65 -23.21
CA LEU A 92 -6.23 18.30 -21.79
C LEU A 92 -7.40 18.84 -20.98
N ASP A 93 -7.66 18.15 -19.86
CA ASP A 93 -8.61 18.60 -18.84
C ASP A 93 -8.30 20.05 -18.39
N PRO A 94 -9.31 20.90 -18.18
CA PRO A 94 -9.11 22.30 -17.81
C PRO A 94 -8.24 22.52 -16.57
N GLY A 95 -8.29 21.61 -15.59
CA GLY A 95 -7.46 21.66 -14.39
C GLY A 95 -5.98 21.42 -14.69
N VAL A 96 -5.69 20.46 -15.56
CA VAL A 96 -4.33 20.15 -16.00
C VAL A 96 -3.74 21.31 -16.79
N ARG A 97 -4.53 21.91 -17.68
CA ARG A 97 -4.11 23.10 -18.44
C ARG A 97 -3.69 24.25 -17.52
N LYS A 98 -4.52 24.57 -16.54
CA LYS A 98 -4.20 25.61 -15.54
C LYS A 98 -2.94 25.28 -14.74
N CYS A 99 -2.72 24.01 -14.41
CA CYS A 99 -1.50 23.59 -13.72
C CYS A 99 -0.24 23.80 -14.59
N VAL A 100 -0.33 23.49 -15.88
CA VAL A 100 0.77 23.73 -16.85
C VAL A 100 1.08 25.23 -16.96
N GLU A 101 0.05 26.07 -17.04
CA GLU A 101 0.18 27.53 -17.10
C GLU A 101 0.78 28.13 -15.81
N ALA A 102 0.43 27.56 -14.65
CA ALA A 102 0.88 28.00 -13.33
C ALA A 102 2.34 27.61 -12.98
N GLN A 103 2.94 26.67 -13.73
CA GLN A 103 4.33 26.26 -13.58
C GLN A 103 4.69 25.88 -12.13
N ALA A 104 5.64 26.58 -11.50
CA ALA A 104 6.20 26.26 -10.19
C ALA A 104 5.22 26.44 -9.02
N THR A 105 4.10 27.16 -9.20
CA THR A 105 3.05 27.25 -8.17
C THR A 105 2.14 26.03 -8.15
N CYS A 106 2.13 25.23 -9.24
CA CYS A 106 1.38 23.99 -9.28
C CYS A 106 2.11 22.87 -8.52
N ARG A 107 1.41 22.26 -7.56
CA ARG A 107 1.91 21.15 -6.74
C ARG A 107 0.94 19.98 -6.76
N GLY A 108 1.48 18.77 -6.84
CA GLY A 108 0.72 17.53 -6.83
C GLY A 108 0.91 16.85 -5.48
N TYR A 109 -0.18 16.36 -4.91
CA TYR A 109 -0.18 15.61 -3.66
C TYR A 109 -0.75 14.23 -3.93
N LEU A 110 0.07 13.20 -3.70
CA LEU A 110 -0.34 11.81 -3.77
C LEU A 110 -0.52 11.29 -2.35
N PHE A 111 -1.77 11.08 -1.97
CA PHE A 111 -2.15 10.47 -0.71
C PHE A 111 -2.21 8.96 -0.88
N ASN A 112 -1.51 8.22 -0.02
CA ASN A 112 -1.56 6.75 -0.03
C ASN A 112 -2.11 6.24 1.30
N PHE A 113 -3.23 5.52 1.22
CA PHE A 113 -3.87 4.87 2.36
C PHE A 113 -3.91 3.37 2.11
N GLU A 114 -3.43 2.59 3.07
CA GLU A 114 -3.37 1.14 2.95
C GLU A 114 -3.63 0.50 4.29
N LEU A 115 -4.50 -0.51 4.28
CA LEU A 115 -4.70 -1.41 5.40
C LEU A 115 -4.55 -2.83 4.89
N GLN A 116 -3.50 -3.51 5.37
CA GLN A 116 -3.19 -4.87 4.94
C GLN A 116 -2.92 -5.76 6.14
N ASP A 117 -3.68 -6.84 6.25
CA ASP A 117 -3.46 -7.93 7.21
C ASP A 117 -2.75 -9.09 6.51
N ARG A 118 -1.68 -9.58 7.13
CA ARG A 118 -0.83 -10.64 6.60
C ARG A 118 -0.80 -11.81 7.59
N ARG A 119 -1.53 -12.87 7.25
CA ARG A 119 -1.65 -14.08 8.06
C ARG A 119 -0.87 -15.23 7.45
N ARG A 120 0.09 -15.76 8.21
CA ARG A 120 0.83 -16.97 7.81
C ARG A 120 0.06 -18.22 8.22
N THR A 121 -0.03 -19.18 7.31
CA THR A 121 -0.70 -20.46 7.52
C THR A 121 0.23 -21.62 7.16
N GLY A 122 0.11 -22.73 7.88
CA GLY A 122 0.91 -23.94 7.65
C GLY A 122 1.61 -24.44 8.92
N SER A 123 2.65 -25.24 8.74
CA SER A 123 3.43 -25.80 9.84
C SER A 123 4.57 -24.86 10.25
N PHE A 124 4.68 -24.57 11.55
CA PHE A 124 5.77 -23.75 12.12
C PHE A 124 7.17 -24.22 11.66
N TRP A 125 7.46 -25.53 11.75
CA TRP A 125 8.78 -26.07 11.40
C TRP A 125 9.17 -25.85 9.93
N MET A 126 8.22 -25.97 9.01
CA MET A 126 8.50 -25.72 7.58
C MET A 126 8.68 -24.23 7.28
N ASP A 127 8.08 -23.33 8.06
CA ASP A 127 8.31 -21.89 7.96
C ASP A 127 9.66 -21.49 8.60
N PHE A 128 9.97 -22.05 9.78
CA PHE A 128 11.23 -21.81 10.49
C PHE A 128 12.45 -22.29 9.70
N LEU A 129 12.39 -23.48 9.11
CA LEU A 129 13.43 -24.02 8.23
C LEU A 129 13.38 -23.42 6.81
N ASN A 130 12.51 -22.43 6.57
CA ASN A 130 12.32 -21.76 5.28
C ASN A 130 11.99 -22.71 4.11
N ILE A 131 11.46 -23.90 4.38
CA ILE A 131 11.16 -24.92 3.35
C ILE A 131 9.87 -24.59 2.61
N ARG A 132 8.83 -24.18 3.35
CA ARG A 132 7.53 -23.83 2.79
C ARG A 132 6.86 -22.76 3.64
N ARG A 133 6.46 -21.67 3.00
CA ARG A 133 5.71 -20.58 3.62
C ARG A 133 4.47 -20.28 2.77
N THR A 134 3.31 -20.28 3.40
CA THR A 134 2.06 -19.80 2.80
C THR A 134 1.59 -18.59 3.57
N THR A 135 1.34 -17.50 2.87
CA THR A 135 0.87 -16.27 3.49
C THR A 135 -0.37 -15.76 2.77
N HIS A 136 -1.44 -15.56 3.52
CA HIS A 136 -2.64 -14.88 3.07
C HIS A 136 -2.50 -13.39 3.36
N VAL A 137 -2.74 -12.58 2.35
CA VAL A 137 -2.69 -11.12 2.41
C VAL A 137 -4.07 -10.63 2.07
N THR A 138 -4.72 -9.97 3.02
CA THR A 138 -6.06 -9.41 2.87
C THR A 138 -6.05 -7.94 3.24
N GLY A 139 -6.80 -7.10 2.54
CA GLY A 139 -6.80 -5.67 2.84
C GLY A 139 -7.41 -4.81 1.76
N TRP A 140 -7.05 -3.53 1.77
CA TRP A 140 -7.39 -2.57 0.73
C TRP A 140 -6.27 -1.54 0.59
N SER A 141 -6.17 -0.94 -0.59
CA SER A 141 -5.26 0.16 -0.87
C SER A 141 -5.97 1.24 -1.66
N PHE A 142 -5.68 2.50 -1.35
CA PHE A 142 -6.28 3.66 -1.99
C PHE A 142 -5.23 4.74 -2.19
N GLN A 143 -5.19 5.27 -3.41
CA GLN A 143 -4.30 6.33 -3.81
C GLN A 143 -5.13 7.48 -4.37
N ALA A 144 -4.97 8.68 -3.82
CA ALA A 144 -5.60 9.88 -4.35
C ALA A 144 -4.52 10.85 -4.83
N LEU A 145 -4.60 11.23 -6.10
CA LEU A 145 -3.80 12.30 -6.68
C LEU A 145 -4.63 13.57 -6.70
N VAL A 146 -4.18 14.60 -6.00
CA VAL A 146 -4.81 15.92 -6.00
C VAL A 146 -3.78 16.95 -6.44
N VAL A 147 -4.13 17.75 -7.44
CA VAL A 147 -3.28 18.83 -7.94
C VAL A 147 -3.84 20.16 -7.48
N VAL A 148 -2.99 20.99 -6.89
CA VAL A 148 -3.36 22.28 -6.29
C VAL A 148 -2.48 23.37 -6.88
N SER A 149 -3.09 24.52 -7.18
CA SER A 149 -2.38 25.77 -7.48
C SER A 149 -3.03 26.90 -6.69
N ASP A 150 -2.21 27.76 -6.07
CA ASP A 150 -2.67 28.94 -5.34
C ASP A 150 -3.81 28.64 -4.33
N GLY A 151 -3.73 27.50 -3.66
CA GLY A 151 -4.72 27.06 -2.67
C GLY A 151 -6.03 26.49 -3.25
N THR A 152 -6.17 26.37 -4.58
CA THR A 152 -7.34 25.79 -5.24
C THR A 152 -7.01 24.44 -5.85
N VAL A 153 -7.88 23.44 -5.65
CA VAL A 153 -7.75 22.13 -6.29
C VAL A 153 -8.06 22.26 -7.78
N LEU A 154 -7.08 21.98 -8.64
CA LEU A 154 -7.24 22.04 -10.09
C LEU A 154 -7.70 20.72 -10.67
N PHE A 155 -7.15 19.61 -10.18
CA PHE A 155 -7.40 18.28 -10.72
C PHE A 155 -7.41 17.25 -9.60
N ARG A 156 -8.21 16.20 -9.78
CA ARG A 156 -8.26 15.06 -8.86
C ARG A 156 -8.28 13.77 -9.67
N ASN A 157 -7.64 12.74 -9.14
CA ASN A 157 -7.78 11.37 -9.60
C ASN A 157 -7.68 10.42 -8.40
N HIS A 158 -8.26 9.24 -8.52
CA HIS A 158 -8.13 8.19 -7.53
C HIS A 158 -7.83 6.86 -8.21
N ALA A 159 -7.08 6.02 -7.50
CA ALA A 159 -6.73 4.67 -7.89
C ALA A 159 -6.65 3.80 -6.63
N GLY A 160 -6.53 2.49 -6.80
CA GLY A 160 -6.37 1.57 -5.67
C GLY A 160 -7.03 0.24 -5.90
N GLN A 161 -7.00 -0.59 -4.87
CA GLN A 161 -7.61 -1.91 -4.82
C GLN A 161 -8.64 -1.94 -3.68
N PRO A 162 -9.94 -2.01 -4.00
CA PRO A 162 -10.99 -2.01 -2.97
C PRO A 162 -10.95 -3.27 -2.10
N GLN A 163 -10.53 -4.39 -2.69
CA GLN A 163 -10.33 -5.64 -1.98
C GLN A 163 -9.05 -6.31 -2.49
N ILE A 164 -8.12 -6.52 -1.56
CA ILE A 164 -6.92 -7.33 -1.74
C ILE A 164 -7.23 -8.68 -1.10
N ASP A 165 -7.14 -9.74 -1.89
CA ASP A 165 -7.10 -11.12 -1.41
C ASP A 165 -6.06 -11.87 -2.23
N ARG A 166 -4.91 -12.12 -1.61
CA ARG A 166 -3.76 -12.72 -2.28
C ARG A 166 -3.15 -13.82 -1.42
N VAL A 167 -2.75 -14.90 -2.08
CA VAL A 167 -2.08 -16.03 -1.43
C VAL A 167 -0.67 -16.17 -1.98
N ASP A 168 0.32 -15.85 -1.14
CA ASP A 168 1.73 -16.04 -1.45
C ASP A 168 2.19 -17.41 -1.01
N ARG A 169 2.66 -18.22 -1.96
CA ARG A 169 3.24 -19.53 -1.70
C ARG A 169 4.71 -19.51 -2.08
N GLN A 170 5.57 -19.58 -1.07
CA GLN A 170 7.01 -19.75 -1.26
C GLN A 170 7.39 -21.18 -0.89
N ARG A 171 8.15 -21.85 -1.76
CA ARG A 171 8.68 -23.19 -1.54
C ARG A 171 10.16 -23.21 -1.87
N ASN A 172 11.00 -23.39 -0.85
CA ASN A 172 12.44 -23.52 -1.02
C ASN A 172 12.81 -24.96 -0.64
N PRO A 173 12.84 -25.90 -1.60
CA PRO A 173 13.08 -27.31 -1.30
C PRO A 173 14.42 -27.58 -0.58
N LEU A 174 15.42 -26.71 -0.74
CA LEU A 174 16.72 -26.80 -0.06
C LEU A 174 16.78 -26.03 1.27
N GLY A 175 15.66 -25.45 1.72
CA GLY A 175 15.53 -24.76 3.00
C GLY A 175 16.57 -23.65 3.20
N PRO A 176 17.32 -23.62 4.32
CA PRO A 176 18.27 -22.56 4.64
C PRO A 176 19.51 -22.55 3.72
N PHE A 177 19.74 -23.61 2.95
CA PHE A 177 20.88 -23.71 2.02
C PHE A 177 20.54 -23.19 0.62
N GLN A 178 19.28 -22.82 0.36
CA GLN A 178 18.90 -22.14 -0.88
C GLN A 178 19.13 -20.64 -0.69
N PRO A 179 20.09 -20.01 -1.38
CA PRO A 179 20.17 -18.55 -1.37
C PRO A 179 18.87 -17.99 -1.94
N ALA A 180 18.25 -17.05 -1.22
CA ALA A 180 17.18 -16.24 -1.79
C ALA A 180 17.77 -15.56 -3.02
N GLY A 181 17.34 -15.97 -4.22
CA GLY A 181 17.93 -15.53 -5.50
C GLY A 181 17.94 -14.02 -5.73
N GLU A 182 17.29 -13.23 -4.87
CA GLU A 182 17.27 -11.77 -4.92
C GLU A 182 18.52 -11.12 -4.29
N ALA A 183 19.25 -11.78 -3.39
CA ALA A 183 20.45 -11.19 -2.77
C ALA A 183 21.72 -11.32 -3.65
N ALA A 184 21.73 -12.24 -4.62
CA ALA A 184 22.86 -12.44 -5.52
C ALA A 184 22.88 -11.44 -6.69
N GLY A 185 21.71 -10.91 -7.10
CA GLY A 185 21.61 -9.92 -8.17
C GLY A 185 22.14 -8.53 -7.79
N SER A 186 22.06 -8.15 -6.52
CA SER A 186 22.57 -6.85 -6.03
C SER A 186 24.08 -6.82 -5.77
N ILE A 187 24.74 -7.99 -5.71
CA ILE A 187 26.20 -8.09 -5.55
C ILE A 187 26.91 -8.03 -6.90
N ILE A 188 26.25 -8.40 -7.99
CA ILE A 188 26.84 -8.39 -9.35
C ILE A 188 26.69 -7.02 -10.05
N LEU A 189 25.87 -6.11 -9.51
CA LEU A 189 25.69 -4.74 -10.03
C LEU A 189 26.53 -3.68 -9.30
N ARG A 190 27.63 -4.06 -8.64
CA ARG A 190 28.55 -3.11 -7.99
C ARG A 190 29.96 -3.21 -8.54
#